data_AF-A0A317Q023-F1
#
_entry.id   AF-A0A317Q023-F1
#
_cell.length_a   1.000
_cell.length_b   1.000
_cell.length_c   1.000
_cell.angle_alpha   90.00
_cell.angle_beta   90.00
_cell.angle_gamma   90.00
#
_symmetry.space_group_name_H-M   'P 1'
#
loop_
_entity.id
_entity.type
_entity.pdbx_description
1 polymer ?
#
loop_
_entity_poly.entity_id
_entity_poly.type
_entity_poly.pdbx_seq_one_letter_code
_entity_poly.pdbx_strand_id
1 'polypeptide(L)' 'MQYLTLANIKEQFQISKSTVYRWIEERNFPRPTKFSTKAARWRACDIEEWIESIESSTRH' A
#
# COMPACT_ATOMS: atom_id res chain seq x y z
N MET A 1 -6.38 -9.83 12.10
CA MET A 1 -6.34 -9.31 10.71
C MET A 1 -6.62 -7.82 10.75
N GLN A 2 -5.59 -6.98 10.56
CA GLN A 2 -5.73 -5.52 10.57
C GLN A 2 -5.84 -5.01 9.13
N TYR A 3 -6.72 -4.03 8.93
CA TYR A 3 -6.88 -3.36 7.64
C TYR A 3 -6.37 -1.92 7.74
N LEU A 4 -5.47 -1.57 6.84
CA LEU A 4 -4.92 -0.23 6.72
C LEU A 4 -5.77 0.62 5.79
N THR A 5 -5.89 1.88 6.17
CA THR A 5 -6.57 2.90 5.37
C THR A 5 -5.55 3.66 4.53
N LEU A 6 -6.01 4.40 3.51
CA LEU A 6 -5.13 5.30 2.77
C LEU A 6 -4.46 6.31 3.70
N ALA A 7 -5.14 6.75 4.77
CA ALA A 7 -4.56 7.65 5.75
C ALA A 7 -3.40 6.98 6.51
N ASN A 8 -3.58 5.74 6.96
CA ASN A 8 -2.50 5.02 7.65
C ASN A 8 -1.28 4.81 6.76
N ILE A 9 -1.48 4.43 5.50
CA ILE A 9 -0.38 4.27 4.54
C ILE A 9 0.34 5.61 4.34
N LYS A 10 -0.41 6.70 4.13
CA LYS A 10 0.20 8.03 4.00
C LYS A 10 1.02 8.43 5.22
N GLU A 11 0.52 8.16 6.42
CA GLU A 11 1.23 8.48 7.66
C GLU A 11 2.46 7.60 7.85
N GLN A 12 2.34 6.30 7.60
CA GLN A 12 3.41 5.32 7.77
C GLN A 12 4.59 5.56 6.81
N PHE A 13 4.31 5.91 5.56
CA PHE A 13 5.34 6.16 4.54
C PHE A 13 5.66 7.66 4.36
N GLN A 14 4.98 8.56 5.09
CA GLN A 14 5.05 10.02 4.92
C GLN A 14 4.90 10.51 3.46
N ILE A 15 4.00 9.88 2.72
CA ILE A 15 3.75 10.19 1.30
C ILE A 15 2.37 10.80 1.05
N SER A 16 2.23 11.42 -0.12
CA SER A 16 0.95 11.93 -0.60
C SER A 16 0.05 10.82 -1.14
N LYS A 17 -1.27 11.07 -1.13
CA LYS A 17 -2.27 10.18 -1.75
C LYS A 17 -1.92 9.87 -3.21
N SER A 18 -1.41 10.88 -3.93
CA SER A 18 -1.04 10.79 -5.34
C SER A 18 0.09 9.79 -5.55
N THR A 19 1.06 9.74 -4.64
CA THR A 19 2.16 8.77 -4.68
C THR A 19 1.65 7.35 -4.52
N VAL A 20 0.73 7.12 -3.57
CA VAL A 20 0.10 5.81 -3.38
C VAL A 20 -0.66 5.37 -4.63
N TYR A 21 -1.47 6.26 -5.22
CA TYR A 21 -2.17 5.95 -6.48
C TYR A 21 -1.19 5.67 -7.61
N ARG A 22 -0.09 6.44 -7.71
CA ARG A 22 0.94 6.19 -8.71
C ARG A 22 1.57 4.82 -8.55
N TRP A 23 1.90 4.38 -7.34
CA TRP A 23 2.43 3.03 -7.13
C TRP A 23 1.42 1.93 -7.48
N ILE A 24 0.12 2.17 -7.25
CA ILE A 24 -0.95 1.25 -7.67
C ILE A 24 -1.05 1.18 -9.20
N GLU A 25 -0.92 2.33 -9.88
CA GLU A 25 -0.89 2.42 -11.36
C GLU A 25 0.34 1.72 -11.94
N GLU A 26 1.51 1.94 -11.33
CA GLU A 26 2.78 1.30 -11.68
C GLU A 26 2.82 -0.20 -11.32
N ARG A 27 1.72 -0.77 -10.79
CA ARG A 27 1.61 -2.18 -10.36
C ARG A 27 2.61 -2.58 -9.26
N ASN A 28 3.30 -1.60 -8.68
CA ASN A 28 4.30 -1.75 -7.64
C ASN A 28 3.70 -1.53 -6.25
N PHE A 29 2.39 -1.67 -6.06
CA PHE A 29 1.75 -1.59 -4.74
C PHE A 29 0.56 -2.56 -4.66
N PRO A 30 0.32 -3.20 -3.51
CA PRO A 30 -0.82 -4.08 -3.33
C PRO A 30 -2.15 -3.39 -3.63
N ARG A 31 -3.04 -4.11 -4.30
CA ARG A 31 -4.35 -3.58 -4.71
C ARG A 31 -5.25 -3.43 -3.48
N PRO A 32 -5.97 -2.29 -3.34
CA PRO A 32 -6.93 -2.15 -2.27
C PRO A 32 -8.08 -3.15 -2.40
N THR A 33 -8.44 -3.76 -1.29
CA THR A 33 -9.72 -4.44 -1.12
C THR A 33 -10.81 -3.37 -1.05
N LYS A 34 -11.75 -3.41 -2.00
CA LYS A 34 -12.90 -2.50 -2.06
C LYS A 34 -14.01 -3.01 -1.17
N PHE A 35 -14.21 -2.37 -0.03
CA PHE A 35 -15.36 -2.63 0.85
C PHE A 35 -16.59 -1.82 0.39
N SER A 36 -16.37 -0.69 -0.28
CA SER A 36 -17.40 0.14 -0.91
C SER A 36 -16.75 1.05 -1.98
N THR A 37 -17.56 1.76 -2.78
CA THR A 37 -17.08 2.70 -3.82
C THR A 37 -16.13 3.77 -3.30
N LYS A 38 -16.21 4.11 -2.00
CA LYS A 38 -15.32 5.08 -1.33
C LYS A 38 -14.41 4.48 -0.25
N ALA A 39 -14.47 3.17 -0.02
CA ALA A 39 -13.76 2.51 1.08
C ALA A 39 -12.74 1.49 0.54
N ALA A 40 -11.56 2.00 0.19
CA ALA A 40 -10.37 1.20 -0.09
C ALA A 40 -9.65 0.85 1.22
N ARG A 41 -9.33 -0.44 1.40
CA ARG A 41 -8.58 -0.96 2.53
C ARG A 41 -7.51 -1.94 2.06
N TRP A 42 -6.38 -1.95 2.73
CA TRP A 42 -5.28 -2.89 2.47
C TRP A 42 -5.17 -3.82 3.66
N ARG A 43 -4.81 -5.09 3.45
CA ARG A 43 -4.45 -5.94 4.59
C ARG A 43 -3.05 -5.56 5.03
N ALA A 44 -2.82 -5.50 6.35
CA ALA A 44 -1.49 -5.22 6.87
C ALA A 44 -0.44 -6.20 6.31
N CYS A 45 -0.77 -7.50 6.28
CA CYS A 45 0.09 -8.55 5.71
C CYS A 45 0.52 -8.27 4.26
N ASP A 46 -0.41 -7.87 3.39
CA ASP A 46 -0.09 -7.57 1.99
C ASP A 46 0.88 -6.37 1.87
N ILE A 47 0.78 -5.38 2.78
CA ILE A 47 1.72 -4.25 2.82
C ILE A 47 3.09 -4.71 3.34
N GLU A 48 3.13 -5.53 4.38
CA GLU A 48 4.37 -6.05 4.97
C GLU A 48 5.15 -6.89 3.94
N GLU A 49 4.49 -7.85 3.29
CA GLU A 49 5.10 -8.67 2.23
C GLU A 49 5.62 -7.82 1.06
N TRP A 50 4.91 -6.73 0.74
CA TRP A 50 5.34 -5.80 -0.28
C TRP A 50 6.61 -5.03 0.11
N ILE A 51 6.72 -4.55 1.36
CA ILE A 51 7.92 -3.89 1.86
C ILE A 51 9.11 -4.84 1.76
N GLU A 52 8.96 -6.10 2.21
CA GLU A 52 10.00 -7.12 2.13
C GLU A 52 10.42 -7.40 0.67
N SER A 53 9.45 -7.40 -0.26
CA SER A 53 9.74 -7.53 -1.69
C SER A 53 10.55 -6.35 -2.24
N ILE A 54 10.35 -5.12 -1.77
CA ILE A 54 11.14 -3.97 -2.21
C ILE A 54 12.54 -4.00 -1.61
N GLU A 55 12.65 -4.32 -0.31
CA GLU A 55 13.93 -4.39 0.38
C GLU A 55 14.84 -5.45 -0.24
N SER A 56 14.27 -6.59 -0.67
CA SER A 56 15.02 -7.62 -1.39
C SER A 56 15.44 -7.21 -2.80
N SER A 57 14.67 -6.36 -3.50
CA SER A 57 15.03 -5.83 -4.82
C SER A 57 16.04 -4.67 -4.77
N THR A 58 16.10 -3.91 -3.69
CA THR A 58 17.00 -2.73 -3.55
C THR A 58 18.38 -3.12 -3.02
N ARG A 59 18.56 -4.37 -2.55
CA ARG A 59 19.84 -4.90 -2.11
C ARG A 59 20.55 -5.65 -3.25
N HIS A 60 21.05 -4.91 -4.23
CA HIS A 60 22.00 -5.42 -5.23
C HIS A 60 22.93 -4.35 -5.78
#